data_AF-A0AAE0XAV0-F1
#
_entry.id   AF-A0AAE0XAV0-F1
#
_cell.length_a   1.000
_cell.length_b   1.000
_cell.length_c   1.000
_cell.angle_alpha   90.00
_cell.angle_beta   90.00
_cell.angle_gamma   90.00
#
_symmetry.space_group_name_H-M   'P 1'
#
loop_
_entity.id
_entity.type
_entity.pdbx_description
1 polymer ?
#
loop_
_entity_poly.entity_id
_entity_poly.type
_entity_poly.pdbx_seq_one_letter_code
_entity_poly.pdbx_strand_id
1 'polypeptide(L)'
;MTSATTGSHDPFDDVPGGPPPQGITPNFINPPSQARDLLVVDFVFVALMLLAVSIRLFVRRRLTKSWGWDDSESPILDLESDPEHWDMDQELTSARFRYLHFCGMTKIGYGRHIWDIPMSWLQNRRNLQLFYTPSLTYPFIMLCAKVSILLLYLRLFNVSQHLTMAIHVGIAVLTLFYTAVTGTVIACMVQCTDIMTRNSNQFCLNFSGPVLILIATFNVLTDFWILALPLPLILRLRLPYREKLGVVVVFTAGLA
;
A
#
# COMPACT_ATOMS: atom_id res chain seq x y z
N MET A 1 28.27 40.13 -18.82
CA MET A 1 29.05 39.43 -17.77
C MET A 1 28.15 38.37 -17.17
N THR A 2 28.26 37.15 -17.67
CA THR A 2 27.54 35.95 -17.23
C THR A 2 28.26 35.39 -16.02
N SER A 3 27.73 35.65 -14.82
CA SER A 3 28.22 35.00 -13.60
C SER A 3 27.86 33.53 -13.66
N ALA A 4 28.85 32.70 -13.96
CA ALA A 4 28.79 31.26 -13.79
C ALA A 4 28.52 30.96 -12.31
N THR A 5 27.34 30.44 -12.01
CA THR A 5 27.07 29.74 -10.75
C THR A 5 27.94 28.47 -10.77
N THR A 6 29.13 28.56 -10.18
CA THR A 6 29.84 27.39 -9.69
C THR A 6 28.93 26.72 -8.67
N GLY A 7 28.17 25.71 -9.12
CA GLY A 7 27.45 24.83 -8.22
C GLY A 7 28.46 24.24 -7.26
N SER A 8 28.27 24.48 -5.96
CA SER A 8 29.01 23.80 -4.91
C SER A 8 28.79 22.31 -5.11
N HIS A 9 29.80 21.62 -5.65
CA HIS A 9 29.81 20.16 -5.71
C HIS A 9 29.85 19.67 -4.27
N ASP A 10 28.73 19.12 -3.79
CA ASP A 10 28.68 18.68 -2.41
C ASP A 10 29.54 17.42 -2.29
N PRO A 11 30.38 17.26 -1.25
CA PRO A 11 31.22 16.07 -1.08
C PRO A 11 30.43 14.76 -1.03
N PHE A 12 29.12 14.85 -0.80
CA PHE A 12 28.19 13.73 -0.73
C PHE A 12 27.57 13.36 -2.09
N ASP A 13 27.89 14.08 -3.17
CA ASP A 13 27.42 13.76 -4.53
C ASP A 13 28.10 12.50 -5.10
N ASP A 14 29.34 12.20 -4.68
CA ASP A 14 30.10 11.02 -5.12
C ASP A 14 29.96 9.81 -4.20
N VAL A 15 29.26 9.97 -3.06
CA VAL A 15 29.08 8.91 -2.08
C VAL A 15 27.83 8.11 -2.43
N PRO A 16 27.91 6.77 -2.57
CA PRO A 16 26.73 5.96 -2.87
C PRO A 16 25.80 5.86 -1.66
N GLY A 17 24.49 5.82 -1.90
CA GLY A 17 23.45 5.67 -0.89
C GLY A 17 23.50 4.35 -0.09
N GLY A 18 24.24 3.35 -0.59
CA GLY A 18 24.49 2.08 0.09
C GLY A 18 25.68 1.34 -0.53
N PRO A 19 26.20 0.30 0.14
CA PRO A 19 27.34 -0.46 -0.37
C PRO A 19 26.94 -1.24 -1.63
N PRO A 20 27.70 -1.13 -2.73
CA PRO A 20 27.45 -1.94 -3.91
C PRO A 20 27.86 -3.40 -3.67
N PRO A 21 27.22 -4.37 -4.34
CA PRO A 21 27.67 -5.76 -4.36
C PRO A 21 29.07 -5.87 -5.00
N GLN A 22 29.77 -6.97 -4.69
CA GLN A 22 31.15 -7.19 -5.16
C GLN A 22 31.24 -7.12 -6.70
N GLY A 23 32.15 -6.28 -7.21
CA GLY A 23 32.41 -6.13 -8.64
C GLY A 23 31.55 -5.10 -9.38
N ILE A 24 30.64 -4.38 -8.70
CA ILE A 24 29.81 -3.33 -9.30
C ILE A 24 30.29 -1.96 -8.84
N THR A 25 30.56 -1.06 -9.80
CA THR A 25 30.87 0.35 -9.54
C THR A 25 29.58 1.19 -9.66
N PRO A 26 29.25 2.03 -8.65
CA PRO A 26 28.15 2.98 -8.73
C PRO A 26 28.17 3.83 -10.00
N ASN A 27 27.02 4.00 -10.64
CA ASN A 27 26.87 4.88 -11.80
C ASN A 27 25.85 5.99 -11.51
N PHE A 28 26.32 7.18 -11.13
CA PHE A 28 25.45 8.31 -10.79
C PHE A 28 24.93 9.09 -12.01
N ILE A 29 25.51 8.89 -13.20
CA ILE A 29 25.20 9.69 -14.40
C ILE A 29 24.03 9.08 -15.17
N ASN A 30 24.09 7.78 -15.46
CA ASN A 30 23.03 7.07 -16.17
C ASN A 30 22.84 5.64 -15.64
N PRO A 31 22.28 5.50 -14.43
CA PRO A 31 22.07 4.20 -13.83
C PRO A 31 20.96 3.39 -14.52
N PRO A 32 21.09 2.06 -14.57
CA PRO A 32 19.99 1.20 -14.97
C PRO A 32 18.79 1.41 -14.02
N SER A 33 17.59 1.50 -14.58
CA SER A 33 16.38 1.78 -13.81
C SER A 33 15.22 0.87 -14.20
N GLN A 34 14.58 0.29 -13.19
CA GLN A 34 13.34 -0.49 -13.27
C GLN A 34 12.08 0.39 -13.12
N ALA A 35 12.24 1.72 -13.15
CA ALA A 35 11.14 2.66 -12.98
C ALA A 35 10.02 2.45 -14.00
N ARG A 36 10.37 2.12 -15.26
CA ARG A 36 9.40 1.86 -16.32
C ARG A 36 8.54 0.63 -16.02
N ASP A 37 9.17 -0.45 -15.56
CA ASP A 37 8.46 -1.70 -15.27
C ASP A 37 7.52 -1.51 -14.07
N LEU A 38 7.99 -0.83 -13.03
CA LEU A 38 7.17 -0.47 -11.86
C LEU A 38 5.98 0.41 -12.25
N LEU A 39 6.18 1.38 -13.16
CA LEU A 39 5.13 2.27 -13.65
C LEU A 39 4.05 1.49 -14.39
N VAL A 40 4.45 0.60 -15.30
CA VAL A 40 3.52 -0.21 -16.09
C VAL A 40 2.69 -1.11 -15.16
N VAL A 41 3.32 -1.77 -14.21
CA VAL A 41 2.64 -2.64 -13.24
C VAL A 41 1.62 -1.83 -12.42
N ASP A 42 2.01 -0.67 -11.88
CA ASP A 42 1.10 0.16 -11.09
C ASP A 42 -0.14 0.57 -11.90
N PHE A 43 0.03 1.07 -13.12
CA PHE A 43 -1.08 1.48 -13.97
C PHE A 43 -2.04 0.34 -14.31
N VAL A 44 -1.52 -0.87 -14.56
CA VAL A 44 -2.35 -2.05 -14.83
C VAL A 44 -3.21 -2.39 -13.62
N PHE A 45 -2.62 -2.47 -12.42
CA PHE A 45 -3.39 -2.77 -11.20
C PHE A 45 -4.45 -1.70 -10.89
N VAL A 46 -4.15 -0.45 -11.20
CA VAL A 46 -5.08 0.67 -10.98
C VAL A 46 -6.25 0.61 -11.94
N ALA A 47 -6.00 0.36 -13.22
CA ALA A 47 -7.06 0.17 -14.19
C ALA A 47 -7.98 -0.98 -13.79
N LEU A 48 -7.41 -2.09 -13.30
CA LEU A 48 -8.18 -3.22 -12.77
C LEU A 48 -9.01 -2.86 -11.53
N MET A 49 -8.43 -2.09 -10.60
CA MET A 49 -9.15 -1.61 -9.41
C MET A 49 -10.30 -0.67 -9.78
N LEU A 50 -10.07 0.31 -10.65
CA LEU A 50 -11.12 1.22 -11.14
C LEU A 50 -12.26 0.45 -11.82
N LEU A 51 -11.92 -0.56 -12.62
CA LEU A 51 -12.90 -1.44 -13.24
C LEU A 51 -13.70 -2.23 -12.19
N ALA A 52 -13.05 -2.84 -11.20
CA ALA A 52 -13.73 -3.57 -10.13
C ALA A 52 -14.64 -2.67 -9.27
N VAL A 53 -14.19 -1.45 -8.93
CA VAL A 53 -14.99 -0.46 -8.19
C VAL A 53 -16.18 -0.01 -9.01
N SER A 54 -15.99 0.30 -10.29
CA SER A 54 -17.09 0.68 -11.19
C SER A 54 -18.16 -0.40 -11.30
N ILE A 55 -17.78 -1.68 -11.38
CA ILE A 55 -18.70 -2.82 -11.36
C ILE A 55 -19.42 -2.90 -10.02
N ARG A 56 -18.71 -2.73 -8.90
CA ARG A 56 -19.31 -2.78 -7.55
C ARG A 56 -20.33 -1.67 -7.35
N LEU A 57 -20.04 -0.46 -7.80
CA LEU A 57 -20.97 0.68 -7.77
C LEU A 57 -22.17 0.43 -8.70
N PHE A 58 -21.94 -0.06 -9.91
CA PHE A 58 -23.01 -0.40 -10.85
C PHE A 58 -23.96 -1.45 -10.28
N VAL A 59 -23.43 -2.53 -9.68
CA VAL A 59 -24.24 -3.59 -9.05
C VAL A 59 -25.03 -3.04 -7.86
N ARG A 60 -24.41 -2.24 -6.99
CA ARG A 60 -25.11 -1.64 -5.85
C ARG A 60 -26.24 -0.71 -6.30
N ARG A 61 -25.99 0.14 -7.31
CA ARG A 61 -26.96 1.10 -7.86
C ARG A 61 -28.11 0.44 -8.59
N ARG A 62 -27.82 -0.51 -9.48
CA ARG A 62 -28.83 -1.08 -10.40
C ARG A 62 -29.48 -2.35 -9.88
N LEU A 63 -28.76 -3.19 -9.13
CA LEU A 63 -29.23 -4.53 -8.75
C LEU A 63 -29.66 -4.61 -7.28
N THR A 64 -28.83 -4.16 -6.34
CA THR A 64 -29.09 -4.44 -4.91
C THR A 64 -29.97 -3.39 -4.23
N LYS A 65 -29.98 -2.12 -4.70
CA LYS A 65 -30.74 -1.01 -4.10
C LYS A 65 -30.60 -0.89 -2.56
N SER A 66 -29.57 -1.47 -1.96
CA SER A 66 -29.36 -1.42 -0.51
C SER A 66 -28.43 -0.26 -0.21
N TRP A 67 -29.02 0.87 0.17
CA TRP A 67 -28.29 1.97 0.78
C TRP A 67 -27.88 1.55 2.20
N GLY A 68 -26.58 1.48 2.44
CA GLY A 68 -26.01 1.23 3.77
C GLY A 68 -25.58 2.54 4.40
N TRP A 69 -25.52 2.60 5.72
CA TRP A 69 -25.10 3.78 6.50
C TRP A 69 -23.63 4.21 6.27
N ASP A 70 -22.83 3.47 5.49
CA ASP A 70 -21.53 3.97 4.96
C ASP A 70 -21.73 5.05 3.88
N ASP A 71 -22.91 5.12 3.27
CA ASP A 71 -23.30 6.14 2.29
C ASP A 71 -24.09 7.29 2.94
N SER A 72 -24.06 7.42 4.28
CA SER A 72 -24.66 8.57 4.98
C SER A 72 -23.68 9.75 5.03
N GLU A 73 -23.21 10.21 3.88
CA GLU A 73 -22.95 11.64 3.74
C GLU A 73 -24.31 12.30 3.54
N SER A 74 -24.61 13.27 4.38
CA SER A 74 -25.94 13.82 4.61
C SER A 74 -26.66 14.27 3.33
N PRO A 75 -27.89 13.78 3.05
CA PRO A 75 -28.76 14.36 2.03
C PRO A 75 -29.52 15.57 2.61
N ILE A 76 -28.80 16.59 3.10
CA ILE A 76 -29.41 17.83 3.63
C ILE A 76 -28.97 19.08 2.85
N LEU A 77 -28.12 18.97 1.84
CA LEU A 77 -27.87 20.06 0.88
C LEU A 77 -28.08 19.61 -0.56
N ASP A 78 -29.14 18.82 -0.80
CA ASP A 78 -29.78 18.76 -2.11
C ASP A 78 -30.64 20.01 -2.30
N LEU A 79 -30.00 21.08 -2.72
CA LEU A 79 -30.66 22.06 -3.58
C LEU A 79 -29.67 22.42 -4.69
N GLU A 80 -29.90 21.74 -5.81
CA GLU A 80 -29.54 22.17 -7.17
C GLU A 80 -28.08 21.94 -7.60
N SER A 81 -27.70 20.67 -7.78
CA SER A 81 -26.75 20.28 -8.84
C SER A 81 -26.88 18.79 -9.17
N ASP A 82 -26.81 18.46 -10.45
CA ASP A 82 -27.08 17.13 -11.00
C ASP A 82 -26.28 15.98 -10.33
N PRO A 83 -26.92 14.85 -9.99
CA PRO A 83 -26.30 13.73 -9.26
C PRO A 83 -25.34 12.86 -10.10
N GLU A 84 -24.99 13.23 -11.33
CA GLU A 84 -24.12 12.43 -12.20
C GLU A 84 -22.63 12.85 -12.19
N HIS A 85 -22.26 13.96 -11.56
CA HIS A 85 -20.88 14.50 -11.66
C HIS A 85 -19.93 14.08 -10.52
N TRP A 86 -20.44 13.83 -9.31
CA TRP A 86 -19.60 13.78 -8.11
C TRP A 86 -18.79 12.48 -7.92
N ASP A 87 -19.24 11.33 -8.45
CA ASP A 87 -18.48 10.07 -8.33
C ASP A 87 -17.28 9.97 -9.28
N MET A 88 -17.41 10.52 -10.50
CA MET A 88 -16.39 10.38 -11.53
C MET A 88 -15.19 11.31 -11.26
N ASP A 89 -15.42 12.44 -10.60
CA ASP A 89 -14.38 13.40 -10.26
C ASP A 89 -13.48 12.93 -9.10
N GLN A 90 -14.01 12.15 -8.14
CA GLN A 90 -13.24 11.62 -7.02
C GLN A 90 -12.23 10.53 -7.47
N GLU A 91 -12.67 9.62 -8.35
CA GLU A 91 -11.82 8.56 -8.93
C GLU A 91 -10.72 9.16 -9.82
N LEU A 92 -11.07 10.12 -10.68
CA LEU A 92 -10.10 10.75 -11.58
C LEU A 92 -9.08 11.62 -10.83
N THR A 93 -9.50 12.28 -9.75
CA THR A 93 -8.61 13.08 -8.89
C THR A 93 -7.61 12.20 -8.14
N SER A 94 -8.06 11.05 -7.60
CA SER A 94 -7.17 10.10 -6.92
C SER A 94 -6.15 9.45 -7.87
N ALA A 95 -6.56 9.11 -9.10
CA ALA A 95 -5.69 8.57 -10.14
C ALA A 95 -4.61 9.59 -10.58
N ARG A 96 -5.00 10.86 -10.76
CA ARG A 96 -4.07 11.96 -11.09
C ARG A 96 -3.06 12.19 -9.98
N PHE A 97 -3.49 12.21 -8.72
CA PHE A 97 -2.60 12.39 -7.57
C PHE A 97 -1.55 11.26 -7.48
N ARG A 98 -1.97 10.01 -7.69
CA ARG A 98 -1.08 8.84 -7.70
C ARG A 98 -0.06 8.91 -8.84
N TYR A 99 -0.49 9.29 -10.05
CA TYR A 99 0.44 9.45 -11.18
C TYR A 99 1.50 10.52 -10.92
N LEU A 100 1.10 11.68 -10.39
CA LEU A 100 2.03 12.77 -10.06
C LEU A 100 3.02 12.35 -8.97
N HIS A 101 2.53 11.66 -7.93
CA HIS A 101 3.37 11.13 -6.87
C HIS A 101 4.39 10.13 -7.43
N PHE A 102 3.95 9.19 -8.27
CA PHE A 102 4.82 8.19 -8.89
C PHE A 102 5.87 8.85 -9.82
N CYS A 103 5.46 9.82 -10.64
CA CYS A 103 6.39 10.60 -11.45
C CYS A 103 7.44 11.31 -10.59
N GLY A 104 7.04 11.90 -9.46
CA GLY A 104 7.94 12.48 -8.48
C GLY A 104 8.94 11.46 -7.92
N MET A 105 8.46 10.25 -7.60
CA MET A 105 9.28 9.15 -7.10
C MET A 105 10.32 8.68 -8.14
N THR A 106 9.95 8.52 -9.41
CA THR A 106 10.93 8.12 -10.45
C THR A 106 12.03 9.16 -10.64
N LYS A 107 11.72 10.45 -10.45
CA LYS A 107 12.71 11.54 -10.54
C LYS A 107 13.74 11.51 -9.41
N ILE A 108 13.35 11.07 -8.21
CA ILE A 108 14.26 10.90 -7.06
C ILE A 108 15.04 9.58 -7.08
N GLY A 109 14.94 8.81 -8.18
CA GLY A 109 15.67 7.56 -8.34
C GLY A 109 14.92 6.31 -7.89
N TYR A 110 13.61 6.38 -7.64
CA TYR A 110 12.80 5.19 -7.37
C TYR A 110 12.89 4.22 -8.55
N GLY A 111 13.23 2.96 -8.27
CA GLY A 111 13.54 1.95 -9.29
C GLY A 111 14.99 1.90 -9.76
N ARG A 112 15.90 2.71 -9.20
CA ARG A 112 17.35 2.53 -9.32
C ARG A 112 17.88 1.73 -8.14
N HIS A 113 19.05 1.12 -8.28
CA HIS A 113 19.69 0.48 -7.15
C HIS A 113 20.16 1.51 -6.12
N ILE A 114 20.16 1.13 -4.84
CA ILE A 114 20.48 2.07 -3.74
C ILE A 114 21.92 2.61 -3.81
N TRP A 115 22.84 1.84 -4.39
CA TRP A 115 24.23 2.25 -4.61
C TRP A 115 24.40 3.21 -5.79
N ASP A 116 23.43 3.32 -6.69
CA ASP A 116 23.46 4.24 -7.84
C ASP A 116 22.80 5.60 -7.53
N ILE A 117 22.32 5.79 -6.31
CA ILE A 117 21.69 7.03 -5.85
C ILE A 117 22.73 7.80 -5.02
N PRO A 118 23.05 9.06 -5.37
CA PRO A 118 24.01 9.85 -4.62
C PRO A 118 23.47 10.20 -3.23
N MET A 119 24.36 10.25 -2.26
CA MET A 119 24.00 10.41 -0.85
C MET A 119 23.35 11.79 -0.58
N SER A 120 23.81 12.84 -1.27
CA SER A 120 23.24 14.19 -1.19
C SER A 120 21.73 14.23 -1.49
N TRP A 121 21.25 13.37 -2.39
CA TRP A 121 19.83 13.28 -2.75
C TRP A 121 18.99 12.69 -1.63
N LEU A 122 19.54 11.74 -0.87
CA LEU A 122 18.88 11.10 0.26
C LEU A 122 18.82 12.03 1.48
N GLN A 123 19.78 12.95 1.62
CA GLN A 123 19.79 13.95 2.69
C GLN A 123 18.81 15.10 2.44
N ASN A 124 18.39 15.32 1.20
CA ASN A 124 17.43 16.37 0.86
C ASN A 124 16.04 16.05 1.43
N ARG A 125 15.56 16.89 2.36
CA ARG A 125 14.29 16.71 3.08
C ARG A 125 13.08 16.48 2.17
N ARG A 126 13.00 17.16 1.01
CA ARG A 126 11.89 16.95 0.05
C ARG A 126 11.90 15.55 -0.55
N ASN A 127 13.07 15.08 -0.96
CA ASN A 127 13.24 13.76 -1.55
C ASN A 127 12.98 12.67 -0.50
N LEU A 128 13.44 12.90 0.73
CA LEU A 128 13.21 12.01 1.86
C LEU A 128 11.72 11.86 2.17
N GLN A 129 10.97 12.97 2.20
CA GLN A 129 9.51 12.94 2.39
C GLN A 129 8.78 12.15 1.29
N LEU A 130 9.15 12.36 0.03
CA LEU A 130 8.58 11.61 -1.10
C LEU A 130 8.88 10.11 -0.98
N PHE A 131 10.12 9.75 -0.65
CA PHE A 131 10.55 8.35 -0.49
C PHE A 131 9.78 7.60 0.60
N TYR A 132 9.45 8.31 1.67
CA TYR A 132 8.80 7.76 2.85
C TYR A 132 7.27 7.77 2.81
N THR A 133 6.68 8.52 1.87
CA THR A 133 5.23 8.59 1.69
C THR A 133 4.58 7.21 1.44
N PRO A 134 5.12 6.34 0.55
CA PRO A 134 4.63 4.97 0.37
C PRO A 134 4.66 4.12 1.64
N SER A 135 5.68 4.31 2.48
CA SER A 135 5.84 3.56 3.73
C SER A 135 4.76 3.90 4.76
N LEU A 136 4.17 5.09 4.66
CA LEU A 136 3.03 5.50 5.47
C LEU A 136 1.72 5.00 4.87
N THR A 137 1.53 5.10 3.55
CA THR A 137 0.25 4.73 2.91
C THR A 137 0.04 3.22 2.84
N TYR A 138 1.10 2.44 2.65
CA TYR A 138 1.06 0.98 2.58
C TYR A 138 0.32 0.29 3.75
N PRO A 139 0.64 0.54 5.04
CA PRO A 139 -0.03 -0.11 6.15
C PRO A 139 -1.53 0.21 6.23
N PHE A 140 -1.95 1.42 5.86
CA PHE A 140 -3.38 1.77 5.80
C PHE A 140 -4.11 0.99 4.72
N ILE A 141 -3.53 0.93 3.51
CA ILE A 141 -4.14 0.20 2.38
C ILE A 141 -4.29 -1.28 2.74
N MET A 142 -3.25 -1.89 3.31
CA MET A 142 -3.27 -3.30 3.72
C MET A 142 -4.28 -3.56 4.84
N LEU A 143 -4.38 -2.68 5.83
CA LEU A 143 -5.39 -2.79 6.88
C LEU A 143 -6.81 -2.72 6.30
N CYS A 144 -7.10 -1.69 5.50
CA CYS A 144 -8.42 -1.51 4.88
C CYS A 144 -8.81 -2.69 4.00
N ALA A 145 -7.89 -3.21 3.18
CA ALA A 145 -8.13 -4.37 2.32
C ALA A 145 -8.50 -5.61 3.14
N LYS A 146 -7.71 -5.94 4.18
CA LYS A 146 -7.95 -7.11 5.04
C LYS A 146 -9.26 -6.95 5.82
N VAL A 147 -9.49 -5.80 6.44
CA VAL A 147 -10.74 -5.53 7.20
C VAL A 147 -11.96 -5.63 6.29
N SER A 148 -11.89 -5.16 5.04
CA SER A 148 -12.99 -5.29 4.07
C SER A 148 -13.38 -6.76 3.82
N ILE A 149 -12.38 -7.65 3.68
CA ILE A 149 -12.59 -9.09 3.53
C ILE A 149 -13.19 -9.71 4.80
N LEU A 150 -12.68 -9.34 5.98
CA LEU A 150 -13.22 -9.82 7.25
C LEU A 150 -14.68 -9.40 7.46
N LEU A 151 -15.04 -8.16 7.11
CA LEU A 151 -16.41 -7.67 7.19
C LEU A 151 -17.33 -8.39 6.19
N LEU A 152 -16.82 -8.73 5.00
CA LEU A 152 -17.55 -9.55 4.04
C LEU A 152 -17.85 -10.95 4.62
N TYR A 153 -16.88 -11.57 5.29
CA TYR A 153 -17.08 -12.85 5.97
C TYR A 153 -18.06 -12.76 7.14
N LEU A 154 -18.01 -11.68 7.91
CA LEU A 154 -18.98 -11.44 8.97
C LEU A 154 -20.39 -11.35 8.41
N ARG A 155 -20.59 -10.64 7.29
CA ARG A 155 -21.89 -10.53 6.62
C ARG A 155 -22.38 -11.87 6.08
N LEU A 156 -21.48 -12.69 5.53
CA LEU A 156 -21.84 -13.99 4.94
C LEU A 156 -22.11 -15.07 5.98
N PHE A 157 -21.37 -15.08 7.09
CA PHE A 157 -21.34 -16.18 8.05
C PHE A 157 -21.73 -15.77 9.47
N ASN A 158 -22.61 -14.79 9.63
CA ASN A 158 -23.12 -14.31 10.93
C ASN A 158 -23.91 -15.35 11.76
N VAL A 159 -23.88 -16.62 11.36
CA VAL A 159 -24.62 -17.72 12.00
C VAL A 159 -23.84 -18.30 13.19
N SER A 160 -22.50 -18.19 13.22
CA SER A 160 -21.67 -18.81 14.27
C SER A 160 -20.98 -17.78 15.16
N GLN A 161 -21.31 -17.79 16.46
CA GLN A 161 -20.71 -16.89 17.45
C GLN A 161 -19.18 -17.03 17.56
N HIS A 162 -18.65 -18.24 17.48
CA HIS A 162 -17.20 -18.48 17.54
C HIS A 162 -16.46 -17.83 16.36
N LEU A 163 -17.06 -17.89 15.17
CA LEU A 163 -16.48 -17.28 13.98
C LEU A 163 -16.55 -15.76 14.05
N THR A 164 -17.70 -15.22 14.45
CA THR A 164 -17.87 -13.78 14.63
C THR A 164 -16.86 -13.23 15.64
N MET A 165 -16.62 -13.93 16.75
CA MET A 165 -15.58 -13.56 17.73
C MET A 165 -14.17 -13.64 17.12
N ALA A 166 -13.84 -14.71 16.39
CA ALA A 166 -12.55 -14.84 15.72
C ALA A 166 -12.29 -13.70 14.71
N ILE A 167 -13.32 -13.28 13.97
CA ILE A 167 -13.25 -12.15 13.04
C ILE A 167 -13.01 -10.84 13.80
N HIS A 168 -13.77 -10.55 14.87
CA HIS A 168 -13.57 -9.32 15.66
C HIS A 168 -12.18 -9.26 16.30
N VAL A 169 -11.70 -10.38 16.85
CA VAL A 169 -10.33 -10.49 17.39
C VAL A 169 -9.32 -10.26 16.27
N GLY A 170 -9.54 -10.84 15.08
CA GLY A 170 -8.70 -10.61 13.91
C GLY A 170 -8.62 -9.14 13.52
N ILE A 171 -9.77 -8.45 13.43
CA ILE A 171 -9.82 -7.01 13.15
C ILE A 171 -9.00 -6.25 14.20
N ALA A 172 -9.20 -6.52 15.50
CA ALA A 172 -8.47 -5.85 16.58
C ALA A 172 -6.95 -6.09 16.52
N VAL A 173 -6.51 -7.31 16.21
CA VAL A 173 -5.09 -7.65 16.07
C VAL A 173 -4.48 -6.97 14.86
N LEU A 174 -5.18 -6.96 13.72
CA LEU A 174 -4.72 -6.29 12.51
C LEU A 174 -4.62 -4.78 12.72
N THR A 175 -5.64 -4.14 13.30
CA THR A 175 -5.62 -2.70 13.57
C THR A 175 -4.47 -2.33 14.50
N LEU A 176 -4.29 -3.10 15.59
CA LEU A 176 -3.18 -2.88 16.52
C LEU A 176 -1.80 -3.01 15.84
N PHE A 177 -1.61 -4.04 15.01
CA PHE A 177 -0.36 -4.25 14.30
C PHE A 177 -0.05 -3.11 13.32
N TYR A 178 -1.00 -2.76 12.43
CA TYR A 178 -0.77 -1.74 11.40
C TYR A 178 -0.66 -0.32 11.99
N THR A 179 -1.36 -0.02 13.09
CA THR A 179 -1.18 1.24 13.82
C THR A 179 0.20 1.32 14.48
N ALA A 180 0.68 0.22 15.08
CA ALA A 180 2.04 0.16 15.62
C ALA A 180 3.09 0.36 14.52
N VAL A 181 2.94 -0.30 13.37
CA VAL A 181 3.82 -0.12 12.20
C VAL A 181 3.84 1.35 11.77
N THR A 182 2.67 1.97 11.62
CA THR A 182 2.58 3.39 11.26
C THR A 182 3.30 4.29 12.27
N GLY A 183 3.16 4.01 13.57
CA GLY A 183 3.91 4.70 14.62
C GLY A 183 5.43 4.55 14.47
N THR A 184 5.93 3.35 14.17
CA THR A 184 7.36 3.12 13.94
C THR A 184 7.88 3.85 12.70
N VAL A 185 7.08 3.92 11.64
CA VAL A 185 7.42 4.66 10.41
C VAL A 185 7.52 6.15 10.72
N ILE A 186 6.55 6.72 11.44
CA ILE A 186 6.57 8.13 11.86
C ILE A 186 7.78 8.42 12.75
N ALA A 187 8.07 7.56 13.73
CA ALA A 187 9.24 7.69 14.58
C ALA A 187 10.55 7.67 13.75
N CYS A 188 10.62 6.83 12.72
CA CYS A 188 11.74 6.79 11.79
C CYS A 188 11.91 8.12 11.03
N MET A 189 10.82 8.76 10.58
CA MET A 189 10.89 10.09 9.92
C MET A 189 11.50 11.16 10.81
N VAL A 190 11.17 11.13 12.10
CA VAL A 190 11.56 12.16 13.06
C VAL A 190 12.98 11.94 13.56
N GLN A 191 13.39 10.69 13.77
CA GLN A 191 14.69 10.36 14.37
C GLN A 191 15.80 10.13 13.33
N CYS A 192 15.45 9.73 12.10
CA CYS A 192 16.39 9.37 11.04
C CYS A 192 16.41 10.46 9.96
N THR A 193 16.60 11.72 10.36
CA THR A 193 16.60 12.89 9.46
C THR A 193 17.88 13.02 8.64
N ASP A 194 18.99 12.47 9.15
CA ASP A 194 20.29 12.51 8.51
C ASP A 194 20.92 11.11 8.51
N ILE A 195 21.92 10.93 7.68
CA ILE A 195 22.57 9.66 7.41
C ILE A 195 23.50 9.30 8.56
N MET A 196 24.16 10.31 9.13
CA MET A 196 24.97 10.15 10.33
C MET A 196 24.12 9.63 11.49
N THR A 197 22.92 10.19 11.68
CA THR A 197 21.98 9.70 12.71
C THR A 197 21.36 8.36 12.31
N ARG A 198 21.12 8.10 11.02
CA ARG A 198 20.65 6.79 10.53
C ARG A 198 21.64 5.66 10.81
N ASN A 199 22.94 5.92 10.62
CA ASN A 199 24.00 4.93 10.81
C ASN A 199 24.41 4.79 12.27
N SER A 200 24.22 5.81 13.10
CA SER A 200 24.51 5.74 14.54
C SER A 200 23.34 5.20 15.37
N ASN A 201 22.10 5.44 14.95
CA ASN A 201 20.92 5.03 15.70
C ASN A 201 20.53 3.58 15.36
N GLN A 202 20.66 2.70 16.36
CA GLN A 202 20.22 1.30 16.25
C GLN A 202 18.75 1.18 15.82
N PHE A 203 17.90 2.12 16.22
CA PHE A 203 16.49 2.16 15.82
C PHE A 203 16.31 2.26 14.29
N CYS A 204 17.06 3.15 13.63
CA CYS A 204 16.99 3.36 12.18
C CYS A 204 17.53 2.16 11.39
N LEU A 205 18.58 1.51 11.90
CA LEU A 205 19.15 0.29 11.33
C LEU A 205 18.17 -0.88 11.44
N ASN A 206 17.56 -1.07 12.61
CA ASN A 206 16.56 -2.12 12.84
C ASN A 206 15.30 -1.93 11.98
N PHE A 207 14.92 -0.68 11.72
CA PHE A 207 13.80 -0.39 10.83
C PHE A 207 14.04 -0.89 9.39
N SER A 208 15.25 -0.67 8.85
CA SER A 208 15.57 -1.00 7.45
C SER A 208 15.82 -2.50 7.19
N GLY A 209 15.82 -3.34 8.23
CA GLY A 209 16.05 -4.79 8.10
C GLY A 209 15.00 -5.61 8.83
N PRO A 210 15.20 -5.92 10.13
CA PRO A 210 14.34 -6.84 10.86
C PRO A 210 12.87 -6.40 10.92
N VAL A 211 12.58 -5.10 11.04
CA VAL A 211 11.20 -4.60 11.08
C VAL A 211 10.49 -4.82 9.73
N LEU A 212 11.16 -4.57 8.61
CA LEU A 212 10.60 -4.84 7.27
C LEU A 212 10.31 -6.32 7.06
N ILE A 213 11.21 -7.21 7.52
CA ILE A 213 11.01 -8.66 7.45
C ILE A 213 9.81 -9.08 8.31
N LEU A 214 9.65 -8.50 9.50
CA LEU A 214 8.50 -8.74 10.37
C LEU A 214 7.19 -8.32 9.70
N ILE A 215 7.17 -7.13 9.08
CA ILE A 215 5.99 -6.63 8.34
C ILE A 215 5.63 -7.57 7.20
N ALA A 216 6.62 -7.99 6.40
CA ALA A 216 6.39 -8.90 5.29
C ALA A 216 5.85 -10.26 5.77
N THR A 217 6.46 -10.83 6.81
CA THR A 217 6.05 -12.13 7.38
C THR A 217 4.64 -12.07 7.94
N PHE A 218 4.30 -11.02 8.70
CA PHE A 218 2.97 -10.84 9.25
C PHE A 218 1.92 -10.64 8.15
N ASN A 219 2.26 -9.91 7.08
CA ASN A 219 1.35 -9.71 5.96
C ASN A 219 0.97 -11.05 5.31
N VAL A 220 1.96 -11.88 4.99
CA VAL A 220 1.75 -13.21 4.40
C VAL A 220 0.99 -14.14 5.35
N LEU A 221 1.39 -14.17 6.63
CA LEU A 221 0.74 -15.03 7.63
C LEU A 221 -0.74 -14.67 7.80
N THR A 222 -1.05 -13.37 7.82
CA THR A 222 -2.43 -12.91 7.95
C THR A 222 -3.25 -13.19 6.69
N ASP A 223 -2.66 -13.20 5.50
CA ASP A 223 -3.36 -13.66 4.28
C ASP A 223 -3.75 -15.13 4.39
N PHE A 224 -2.82 -16.01 4.78
CA PHE A 224 -3.14 -17.42 5.01
C PHE A 224 -4.22 -17.61 6.07
N TRP A 225 -4.18 -16.85 7.16
CA TRP A 225 -5.17 -16.94 8.23
C TRP A 225 -6.56 -16.51 7.76
N ILE A 226 -6.67 -15.38 7.04
CA ILE A 226 -7.93 -14.89 6.46
C ILE A 226 -8.48 -15.92 5.48
N LEU A 227 -7.61 -16.52 4.68
CA LEU A 227 -8.00 -17.54 3.72
C LEU A 227 -8.46 -18.85 4.41
N ALA A 228 -7.82 -19.23 5.51
CA ALA A 228 -8.21 -20.43 6.25
C ALA A 228 -9.55 -20.27 7.00
N LEU A 229 -9.95 -19.04 7.31
CA LEU A 229 -11.10 -18.73 8.17
C LEU A 229 -12.44 -19.36 7.72
N PRO A 230 -12.87 -19.32 6.43
CA PRO A 230 -14.13 -19.93 6.02
C PRO A 230 -14.06 -21.46 5.82
N LEU A 231 -12.88 -22.07 5.69
CA LEU A 231 -12.74 -23.51 5.39
C LEU A 231 -13.39 -24.43 6.44
N PRO A 232 -13.16 -24.26 7.76
CA PRO A 232 -13.79 -25.09 8.78
C PRO A 232 -15.31 -24.99 8.78
N LEU A 233 -15.87 -23.84 8.44
CA LEU A 233 -17.31 -23.63 8.40
C LEU A 233 -17.94 -24.31 7.18
N ILE A 234 -17.35 -24.13 6.00
CA ILE A 234 -17.83 -24.76 4.76
C ILE A 234 -17.77 -26.28 4.87
N LEU A 235 -16.75 -26.83 5.53
CA LEU A 235 -16.65 -28.27 5.76
C LEU A 235 -17.73 -28.82 6.70
N ARG A 236 -18.27 -27.99 7.61
CA ARG A 236 -19.38 -28.37 8.50
C ARG A 236 -20.75 -28.20 7.86
N LEU A 237 -20.88 -27.33 6.85
CA LEU A 237 -22.14 -27.10 6.16
C LEU A 237 -22.36 -28.17 5.08
N ARG A 238 -23.52 -28.85 5.11
CA ARG A 238 -23.89 -29.90 4.13
C ARG A 238 -24.29 -29.29 2.77
N LEU A 239 -23.36 -28.60 2.12
CA LEU A 239 -23.57 -28.03 0.79
C LEU A 239 -23.39 -29.10 -0.31
N PRO A 240 -24.17 -29.04 -1.40
CA PRO A 240 -23.99 -29.90 -2.56
C PRO A 240 -22.60 -29.69 -3.19
N TYR A 241 -21.99 -30.77 -3.69
CA TYR A 241 -20.59 -30.79 -4.14
C TYR A 241 -20.21 -29.70 -5.15
N ARG A 242 -21.17 -29.23 -5.97
CA ARG A 242 -20.96 -28.17 -6.97
C ARG A 242 -20.67 -26.79 -6.37
N GLU A 243 -21.32 -26.44 -5.26
CA GLU A 243 -21.07 -25.18 -4.56
C GLU A 243 -19.76 -25.24 -3.76
N LYS A 244 -19.46 -26.41 -3.18
CA LYS A 244 -18.19 -26.67 -2.49
C LYS A 244 -16.99 -26.52 -3.44
N LEU A 245 -17.13 -26.99 -4.68
CA LEU A 245 -16.09 -26.84 -5.69
C LEU A 245 -15.88 -25.38 -6.10
N GLY A 246 -16.96 -24.60 -6.25
CA GLY A 246 -16.87 -23.17 -6.57
C GLY A 246 -16.07 -22.39 -5.54
N VAL A 247 -16.28 -22.66 -4.24
CA VAL A 247 -15.51 -21.98 -3.19
C VAL A 247 -14.04 -22.41 -3.21
N VAL A 248 -13.74 -23.70 -3.40
CA VAL A 248 -12.34 -24.18 -3.52
C VAL A 248 -11.64 -23.59 -4.74
N VAL A 249 -12.35 -23.41 -5.86
CA VAL A 249 -11.79 -22.82 -7.08
C VAL A 249 -11.49 -21.33 -6.89
N VAL A 250 -12.38 -20.55 -6.29
CA VAL A 250 -12.10 -19.13 -5.99
C VAL A 250 -10.94 -19.02 -4.99
N PHE A 251 -10.86 -19.91 -4.02
CA PHE A 251 -9.77 -19.98 -3.05
C PHE A 251 -8.42 -20.32 -3.64
N THR A 252 -8.38 -21.25 -4.60
CA THR A 252 -7.15 -21.65 -5.29
C THR A 252 -6.74 -20.64 -6.36
N ALA A 253 -7.70 -19.99 -7.03
CA ALA A 253 -7.44 -18.91 -7.99
C ALA A 253 -6.91 -17.63 -7.32
N GLY A 254 -7.29 -17.35 -6.06
CA GLY A 254 -6.71 -16.24 -5.28
C GLY A 254 -5.32 -16.53 -4.71
N LEU A 255 -4.79 -17.76 -4.87
CA LEU A 255 -3.50 -18.20 -4.34
C LEU A 255 -2.38 -18.23 -5.41
N ALA A 256 -2.72 -18.00 -6.68
CA ALA A 256 -1.82 -18.01 -7.83
C ALA A 256 -1.64 -16.59 -8.39
#